data_AF-F6DLI9-F1
#
_entry.id   AF-F6DLI9-F1
#
_cell.length_a   1.000
_cell.length_b   1.000
_cell.length_c   1.000
_cell.angle_alpha   90.00
_cell.angle_beta   90.00
_cell.angle_gamma   90.00
#
_symmetry.space_group_name_H-M   'P 1'
#
loop_
_entity.id
_entity.type
_entity.pdbx_description
1 polymer ?
#
loop_
_entity_poly.entity_id
_entity_poly.type
_entity_poly.pdbx_seq_one_letter_code
_entity_poly.pdbx_strand_id
1 'polypeptide(L)' 'MLKKFWFFIQALLNPLVPSRLKYEVAGCIVYFISPIDFIPDFIPLSGRADDLVVLLWGVKRGYDLIKAHKQSLSNKK' A
#
# COMPACT_ATOMS: atom_id res chain seq x y z
N MET A 1 -11.34 8.57 -13.90
CA MET A 1 -10.66 8.61 -12.60
C MET A 1 -11.34 7.71 -11.57
N LEU A 2 -12.65 7.87 -11.32
CA LEU A 2 -13.40 7.14 -10.28
C LEU A 2 -13.40 5.59 -10.42
N LYS A 3 -13.41 5.06 -11.66
CA LYS A 3 -13.36 3.61 -11.91
C LYS A 3 -12.07 2.95 -11.40
N LYS A 4 -10.92 3.65 -11.49
CA LYS A 4 -9.63 3.14 -11.00
C LYS A 4 -9.62 3.06 -9.47
N PHE A 5 -10.21 4.06 -8.82
CA PHE A 5 -10.37 4.10 -7.37
C PHE A 5 -11.27 2.94 -6.89
N TRP A 6 -12.43 2.75 -7.53
CA TRP A 6 -13.31 1.62 -7.22
C TRP A 6 -12.63 0.26 -7.40
N PHE A 7 -11.84 0.10 -8.45
CA PHE A 7 -11.08 -1.12 -8.69
C PHE A 7 -10.05 -1.40 -7.57
N PHE A 8 -9.43 -0.35 -7.05
CA PHE A 8 -8.52 -0.46 -5.92
C PHE A 8 -9.24 -0.87 -4.62
N ILE A 9 -10.41 -0.28 -4.36
CA ILE A 9 -11.27 -0.71 -3.23
C ILE A 9 -11.71 -2.17 -3.39
N GLN A 10 -12.09 -2.59 -4.60
CA GLN A 10 -12.40 -4.00 -4.87
C GLN A 10 -11.21 -4.92 -4.61
N ALA A 11 -9.99 -4.50 -4.95
CA ALA A 11 -8.78 -5.25 -4.66
C ALA A 11 -8.52 -5.39 -3.15
N LEU A 12 -8.76 -4.35 -2.35
CA LEU A 12 -8.66 -4.39 -0.90
C LEU A 12 -9.71 -5.31 -0.26
N LEU A 13 -10.95 -5.29 -0.77
CA LEU A 13 -12.05 -6.09 -0.24
C LEU A 13 -12.03 -7.55 -0.72
N ASN A 14 -11.28 -7.87 -1.78
CA ASN A 14 -11.29 -9.22 -2.34
C ASN A 14 -10.63 -10.24 -1.39
N PRO A 15 -11.36 -11.28 -0.91
CA PRO A 15 -10.82 -12.27 0.03
C PRO A 15 -9.72 -13.15 -0.56
N LEU A 16 -9.62 -13.26 -1.88
CA LEU A 16 -8.59 -14.01 -2.59
C LEU A 16 -7.24 -13.28 -2.65
N VAL A 17 -7.22 -11.98 -2.33
CA VAL A 17 -5.99 -11.21 -2.23
C VAL A 17 -5.37 -11.46 -0.85
N PRO A 18 -4.07 -11.82 -0.75
CA PRO A 18 -3.41 -12.08 0.53
C PRO A 18 -3.58 -10.91 1.52
N SER A 19 -4.01 -11.21 2.74
CA SER A 19 -4.22 -10.21 3.79
C SER A 19 -2.96 -9.41 4.10
N ARG A 20 -1.77 -10.03 3.98
CA ARG A 20 -0.47 -9.36 4.13
C ARG A 20 -0.34 -8.11 3.24
N LEU A 21 -0.72 -8.21 1.96
CA LEU A 21 -0.64 -7.06 1.04
C LEU A 21 -1.58 -5.93 1.45
N LYS A 22 -2.77 -6.29 1.96
CA LYS A 22 -3.75 -5.31 2.45
C LYS A 22 -3.22 -4.55 3.66
N TYR A 23 -2.62 -5.27 4.63
CA TYR A 23 -2.01 -4.65 5.81
C TYR A 23 -0.82 -3.77 5.46
N GLU A 24 0.04 -4.19 4.53
CA GLU A 24 1.19 -3.39 4.11
C GLU A 24 0.76 -2.09 3.40
N VAL A 25 -0.24 -2.16 2.51
CA VAL A 25 -0.81 -0.97 1.84
C VAL A 25 -1.52 -0.07 2.85
N ALA A 26 -2.30 -0.64 3.77
CA ALA A 26 -2.95 0.12 4.84
C ALA A 26 -1.93 0.80 5.75
N GLY A 27 -0.84 0.12 6.10
CA GLY A 27 0.27 0.67 6.89
C GLY A 27 0.94 1.85 6.20
N CYS A 28 1.16 1.78 4.88
CA CYS A 28 1.67 2.91 4.11
C CYS A 28 0.70 4.09 4.10
N ILE A 29 -0.61 3.85 3.93
CA ILE A 29 -1.63 4.91 3.98
C ILE A 29 -1.68 5.56 5.37
N VAL A 30 -1.63 4.74 6.42
CA VAL A 30 -1.57 5.22 7.80
C VAL A 30 -0.32 6.05 8.00
N TYR A 31 0.86 5.65 7.51
CA TYR A 31 2.08 6.47 7.56
C TYR A 31 1.88 7.85 6.91
N PHE A 32 1.29 7.90 5.70
CA PHE A 32 1.05 9.17 5.00
C PHE A 32 0.01 10.09 5.66
N ILE A 33 -0.93 9.53 6.45
CA ILE A 33 -1.99 10.29 7.14
C ILE A 33 -1.62 10.56 8.60
N SER A 34 -0.73 9.76 9.17
CA SER A 34 -0.33 9.80 10.57
C SER A 34 0.40 11.11 10.87
N PRO A 35 -0.04 11.86 11.90
CA PRO A 35 0.75 12.97 12.44
C PRO A 35 1.92 12.49 13.31
N ILE A 36 2.06 11.16 13.47
CA ILE A 36 3.12 10.50 14.22
C ILE A 36 4.16 10.02 13.21
N ASP A 37 5.31 10.69 13.18
CA ASP A 37 6.51 10.18 12.54
C ASP A 37 7.05 9.01 13.36
N PHE A 38 7.18 7.84 12.72
CA PHE A 38 7.81 6.67 13.33
C PHE A 38 9.30 6.91 13.64
N ILE A 39 9.90 7.91 13.00
CA ILE A 39 11.26 8.38 13.23
C ILE A 39 11.12 9.78 13.84
N PRO A 40 11.30 9.93 15.16
CA PRO A 40 11.31 11.23 15.79
C PRO A 40 12.38 12.11 15.13
N ASP A 41 12.08 13.39 14.91
CA ASP A 41 12.97 14.43 14.34
C ASP A 41 14.33 14.64 15.07
N PHE A 42 14.66 13.79 16.05
CA PHE A 42 15.90 13.81 16.82
C PHE A 42 17.14 13.27 16.07
N ILE A 43 16.98 12.67 14.89
CA ILE A 43 18.10 12.13 14.11
C ILE A 43 18.39 13.07 12.93
N PRO A 44 19.44 13.90 13.01
CA PRO A 44 19.84 14.73 11.89
C PRO A 44 20.30 13.80 10.75
N LEU A 45 19.67 13.92 9.57
CA LEU A 45 19.87 13.17 8.31
C LEU A 45 18.92 11.99 7.97
N SER A 46 18.06 11.48 8.87
CA SER A 46 17.24 10.28 8.52
C SER A 46 15.94 10.59 7.77
N GLY A 47 15.31 11.73 8.03
CA GLY A 47 13.94 12.08 7.59
C GLY A 47 13.69 12.30 6.09
N ARG A 48 14.62 11.91 5.21
CA ARG A 48 14.43 11.94 3.74
C ARG A 48 14.62 10.59 3.08
N ALA A 49 15.39 9.71 3.71
CA ALA A 49 15.67 8.38 3.19
C ALA A 49 14.53 7.40 3.56
N ASP A 50 13.96 7.57 4.74
CA ASP A 50 12.77 6.87 5.22
C ASP A 50 11.54 7.12 4.34
N ASP A 51 11.25 8.37 4.00
CA ASP A 51 10.13 8.73 3.13
C ASP A 51 10.23 8.09 1.75
N LEU A 52 11.44 8.04 1.17
CA LEU A 52 11.70 7.35 -0.09
C LEU A 52 11.48 5.85 0.03
N VAL A 53 11.91 5.24 1.13
CA VAL A 53 11.71 3.81 1.37
C VAL A 53 10.22 3.49 1.50
N VAL A 54 9.48 4.28 2.28
CA VAL A 54 8.03 4.08 2.45
C VAL A 54 7.29 4.32 1.14
N LEU A 55 7.67 5.33 0.36
CA LEU A 55 7.06 5.61 -0.94
C LEU A 55 7.29 4.45 -1.93
N LEU A 56 8.55 4.03 -2.12
CA LEU A 56 8.89 2.95 -3.04
C LEU A 56 8.23 1.63 -2.61
N TRP A 57 8.22 1.37 -1.31
CA TRP A 57 7.56 0.19 -0.76
C TRP A 57 6.04 0.24 -0.97
N GLY A 58 5.39 1.35 -0.64
CA GLY A 58 3.96 1.55 -0.82
C GLY A 58 3.52 1.42 -2.27
N VAL A 59 4.27 2.00 -3.21
CA VAL A 59 4.02 1.86 -4.66
C VAL A 59 4.13 0.40 -5.09
N LYS A 60 5.19 -0.30 -4.66
CA LYS A 60 5.38 -1.72 -4.97
C LYS A 60 4.23 -2.57 -4.42
N ARG A 61 3.77 -2.34 -3.19
CA ARG A 61 2.67 -3.11 -2.60
C ARG A 61 1.32 -2.77 -3.21
N GLY A 62 1.10 -1.51 -3.60
CA GLY A 62 -0.08 -1.13 -4.38
C GLY A 62 -0.14 -1.87 -5.72
N TYR A 63 1.00 -1.98 -6.41
CA TYR A 63 1.12 -2.77 -7.65
C TYR A 63 0.86 -4.26 -7.39
N ASP A 64 1.50 -4.85 -6.37
CA ASP A 64 1.34 -6.26 -6.02
C ASP A 64 -0.11 -6.59 -5.63
N LEU A 65 -0.82 -5.68 -4.94
CA LEU A 65 -2.24 -5.81 -4.59
C LEU A 65 -3.13 -5.84 -5.84
N ILE A 66 -2.94 -4.91 -6.78
CA ILE A 66 -3.68 -4.86 -8.04
C ILE A 66 -3.40 -6.11 -8.88
N LYS A 67 -2.14 -6.56 -8.93
CA LYS A 67 -1.72 -7.76 -9.65
C LYS A 67 -2.38 -9.01 -9.06
N ALA A 68 -2.33 -9.18 -7.74
CA ALA A 68 -2.99 -10.28 -7.04
C ALA A 68 -4.50 -10.28 -7.27
N HIS A 69 -5.13 -9.10 -7.24
CA HIS A 69 -6.55 -8.95 -7.55
C HIS A 69 -6.88 -9.39 -8.99
N LYS A 70 -6.11 -8.92 -9.98
CA LYS A 70 -6.28 -9.35 -11.38
C LYS A 70 -6.10 -10.86 -11.55
N GLN A 71 -5.08 -11.44 -10.91
CA GLN A 71 -4.84 -12.88 -10.96
C GLN A 71 -6.01 -13.65 -10.35
N SER A 72 -6.58 -13.17 -9.24
CA SER A 72 -7.77 -13.80 -8.63
C SER A 72 -9.01 -13.76 -9.53
N LEU A 73 -9.16 -12.73 -10.37
CA LEU A 73 -10.24 -12.64 -11.35
C LEU A 73 -9.99 -13.56 -12.55
N SER A 74 -8.73 -13.71 -12.97
CA SER A 74 -8.35 -14.61 -14.07
C SER A 74 -8.46 -16.09 -13.68
N ASN A 75 -8.11 -16.44 -12.45
CA ASN A 75 -8.12 -17.83 -11.96
C ASN A 75 -9.52 -18.34 -11.61
N LYS A 76 -10.53 -17.46 -11.69
CA LYS A 76 -11.95 -17.76 -11.44
C LYS A 76 -12.73 -18.05 -12.73
N LYS A 77 -12.08 -17.93 -13.89
CA LYS A 77 -12.57 -18.36 -15.21
C LYS A 77 -12.07 -19.76 -15.49
#